data_AF-A0A7S1W7D9-F1
#
_entry.id   AF-A0A7S1W7D9-F1
#
_cell.length_a   1.000
_cell.length_b   1.000
_cell.length_c   1.000
_cell.angle_alpha   90.00
_cell.angle_beta   90.00
_cell.angle_gamma   90.00
#
_symmetry.space_group_name_H-M   'P 1'
#
loop_
_entity.id
_entity.type
_entity.pdbx_description
1 polymer ?
#
loop_
_entity_poly.entity_id
_entity_poly.type
_entity_poly.pdbx_seq_one_letter_code
_entity_poly.pdbx_strand_id
1 'polypeptide(L)'
;RDSDCSACQPGYYCVPGSIFPIPCPKGHYCPGFIGRSGGLIPCPIGTFNERMLAPDPSWCEPCREGYYCPLEGMPSSHRFPSPPGYYSTKGQSFPLPCPAGTWSPHTNGTASNVSSCEACPVGYYCGPQQSEYLNYT
;
A
#
# COMPACT_ATOMS: atom_id res chain seq x y z
N ARG A 1 -22.65 -1.58 -38.09
CA ARG A 1 -23.33 -2.10 -36.87
C ARG A 1 -22.35 -1.90 -35.73
N ASP A 2 -22.59 -0.86 -34.93
CA ASP A 2 -21.74 -0.46 -33.80
C ASP A 2 -22.60 -0.38 -32.51
N SER A 3 -23.80 -0.95 -32.57
CA SER A 3 -24.88 -0.81 -31.59
C SER A 3 -24.94 -1.94 -30.55
N ASP A 4 -24.07 -2.95 -30.68
CA ASP A 4 -24.00 -4.10 -29.75
C ASP A 4 -22.77 -4.02 -28.81
N CYS A 5 -21.91 -3.00 -28.96
CA CYS A 5 -20.78 -2.78 -28.06
C CYS A 5 -21.24 -2.04 -26.81
N SER A 6 -21.31 -2.75 -25.68
CA SER A 6 -21.57 -2.14 -24.37
C SER A 6 -20.30 -1.47 -23.82
N ALA A 7 -20.44 -0.26 -23.28
CA ALA A 7 -19.35 0.44 -22.64
C ALA A 7 -18.88 -0.28 -21.36
N CYS A 8 -17.56 -0.33 -21.17
CA CYS A 8 -16.95 -0.88 -19.95
C CYS A 8 -17.36 -0.04 -18.74
N GLN A 9 -18.16 -0.60 -17.84
CA GLN A 9 -18.66 0.10 -16.68
C GLN A 9 -17.58 0.24 -15.58
N PRO A 10 -17.64 1.30 -14.75
CA PRO A 10 -16.82 1.40 -13.55
C PRO A 10 -16.96 0.17 -12.66
N GLY A 11 -15.87 -0.22 -11.99
CA GLY A 11 -15.75 -1.47 -11.24
C GLY A 11 -15.36 -2.66 -12.11
N TYR A 12 -15.23 -2.47 -13.42
CA TYR A 12 -14.77 -3.49 -14.36
C TYR A 12 -13.67 -2.94 -15.26
N TYR A 13 -12.81 -3.84 -15.73
CA TYR A 13 -11.85 -3.56 -16.80
C TYR A 13 -12.14 -4.46 -18.00
N CYS A 14 -11.80 -3.97 -19.19
CA CYS A 14 -12.11 -4.63 -20.44
C CYS A 14 -10.85 -4.70 -21.30
N VAL A 15 -10.51 -5.92 -21.72
CA VAL A 15 -9.42 -6.17 -22.66
C VAL A 15 -9.96 -6.16 -24.09
N PRO A 16 -9.19 -5.67 -25.09
CA PRO A 16 -9.61 -5.70 -26.49
C PRO A 16 -10.03 -7.11 -26.94
N GLY A 17 -11.17 -7.22 -27.61
CA GLY A 17 -11.73 -8.50 -28.06
C GLY A 17 -12.46 -9.30 -26.98
N SER A 18 -12.52 -8.81 -25.73
CA SER A 18 -13.37 -9.45 -24.72
C SER A 18 -14.85 -9.22 -25.04
N ILE A 19 -15.63 -10.29 -24.92
CA ILE A 19 -17.09 -10.27 -25.02
C ILE A 19 -17.78 -10.00 -23.68
N PHE A 20 -17.04 -10.03 -22.57
CA PHE A 20 -17.55 -9.73 -21.23
C PHE A 20 -16.59 -8.81 -20.43
N PRO A 21 -17.11 -7.90 -19.59
CA PRO A 21 -16.30 -7.10 -18.67
C PRO A 21 -15.73 -7.98 -17.54
N ILE A 22 -14.48 -7.71 -17.12
CA ILE A 22 -13.81 -8.47 -16.05
C ILE A 22 -13.90 -7.66 -14.75
N PRO A 23 -14.35 -8.27 -13.62
CA PRO A 23 -14.40 -7.61 -12.33
C PRO A 23 -13.05 -7.02 -11.91
N CYS A 24 -13.06 -5.78 -11.39
CA CYS A 24 -11.84 -5.18 -10.87
C CYS A 24 -11.31 -5.98 -9.67
N PRO A 25 -10.06 -6.49 -9.71
CA PRO A 25 -9.50 -7.27 -8.62
C PRO A 25 -9.12 -6.39 -7.43
N LYS A 26 -8.85 -7.04 -6.29
CA LYS A 26 -8.28 -6.37 -5.11
C LYS A 26 -6.96 -5.68 -5.43
N GLY A 27 -6.66 -4.64 -4.67
CA GLY A 27 -5.47 -3.81 -4.84
C GLY A 27 -5.55 -2.83 -6.02
N HIS A 28 -6.64 -2.83 -6.78
CA HIS A 28 -6.79 -2.00 -7.97
C HIS A 28 -8.12 -1.23 -7.92
N TYR A 29 -8.24 -0.23 -8.78
CA TYR A 29 -9.50 0.40 -9.15
C TYR A 29 -9.62 0.49 -10.67
N CYS A 30 -10.86 0.48 -11.15
CA CYS A 30 -11.19 0.39 -12.55
C CYS A 30 -12.31 1.38 -12.86
N PRO A 31 -12.00 2.58 -13.42
CA PRO A 31 -13.00 3.58 -13.78
C PRO A 31 -13.82 3.20 -15.02
N GLY A 32 -13.66 1.99 -15.54
CA GLY A 32 -14.29 1.53 -16.76
C GLY A 32 -13.51 2.00 -17.98
N PHE A 33 -14.22 2.50 -18.98
CA PHE A 33 -13.65 2.86 -20.28
C PHE A 33 -12.84 4.17 -20.23
N ILE A 34 -11.51 4.07 -20.37
CA ILE A 34 -10.58 5.21 -20.50
C ILE A 34 -9.94 5.17 -21.89
N GLY A 35 -10.64 5.62 -22.92
CA GLY A 35 -10.12 5.54 -24.30
C GLY A 35 -9.96 4.09 -24.79
N ARG A 36 -8.78 3.69 -25.31
CA ARG A 36 -8.60 2.38 -25.96
C ARG A 36 -8.48 1.17 -25.02
N SER A 37 -8.37 1.37 -23.72
CA SER A 37 -8.18 0.28 -22.75
C SER A 37 -9.03 0.54 -21.51
N GLY A 38 -9.84 -0.43 -21.09
CA GLY A 38 -10.49 -0.39 -19.78
C GLY A 38 -9.39 -0.49 -18.72
N GLY A 39 -9.13 0.59 -17.99
CA GLY A 39 -7.94 0.72 -17.17
C GLY A 39 -8.05 -0.10 -15.90
N LEU A 40 -7.31 -1.21 -15.82
CA LEU A 40 -6.95 -1.82 -14.54
C LEU A 40 -5.84 -0.97 -13.92
N ILE A 41 -6.13 -0.19 -12.88
CA ILE A 41 -5.17 0.74 -12.29
C ILE A 41 -4.82 0.28 -10.87
N PRO A 42 -3.54 0.05 -10.54
CA PRO A 42 -3.15 -0.35 -9.20
C PRO A 42 -3.35 0.80 -8.21
N CYS A 43 -3.71 0.48 -6.97
CA CYS A 43 -3.63 1.42 -5.87
C CYS A 43 -2.17 1.85 -5.66
N PRO A 44 -1.89 3.15 -5.47
CA PRO A 44 -0.53 3.65 -5.34
C PRO A 44 0.16 3.15 -4.06
N ILE A 45 1.50 3.25 -4.01
CA ILE A 45 2.27 2.98 -2.79
C ILE A 45 1.71 3.77 -1.59
N GLY A 46 1.85 3.22 -0.40
CA GLY A 46 1.23 3.77 0.81
C GLY A 46 -0.27 3.49 0.94
N THR A 47 -0.89 2.83 -0.04
CA THR A 47 -2.32 2.45 -0.02
C THR A 47 -2.54 0.99 -0.39
N PHE A 48 -3.75 0.49 -0.13
CA PHE A 48 -4.18 -0.86 -0.48
C PHE A 48 -5.70 -0.88 -0.77
N ASN A 49 -6.19 -1.94 -1.40
CA ASN A 49 -7.64 -2.16 -1.53
C ASN A 49 -7.97 -3.64 -1.31
N GLU A 50 -8.77 -3.96 -0.29
CA GLU A 50 -9.17 -5.33 0.06
C GLU A 50 -10.45 -5.80 -0.66
N ARG A 51 -11.09 -4.92 -1.44
CA ARG A 51 -12.39 -5.14 -2.08
C ARG A 51 -12.25 -5.30 -3.59
N MET A 52 -13.14 -6.10 -4.17
CA MET A 52 -13.30 -6.18 -5.63
C MET A 52 -14.21 -5.06 -6.13
N LEU A 53 -14.26 -4.88 -7.46
CA LEU A 53 -15.15 -3.95 -8.15
C LEU A 53 -14.96 -2.47 -7.80
N ALA A 54 -13.77 -2.08 -7.32
CA ALA A 54 -13.47 -0.69 -7.04
C ALA A 54 -13.58 0.16 -8.33
N PRO A 55 -14.49 1.15 -8.38
CA PRO A 55 -14.70 1.95 -9.57
C PRO A 55 -13.74 3.13 -9.68
N ASP A 56 -13.12 3.57 -8.59
CA ASP A 56 -12.38 4.82 -8.56
C ASP A 56 -11.34 4.80 -7.43
N PRO A 57 -10.37 5.74 -7.39
CA PRO A 57 -9.26 5.69 -6.44
C PRO A 57 -9.66 5.93 -4.98
N SER A 58 -10.90 6.36 -4.68
CA SER A 58 -11.36 6.49 -3.28
C SER A 58 -11.41 5.16 -2.53
N TRP A 59 -11.36 4.04 -3.26
CA TRP A 59 -11.30 2.69 -2.71
C TRP A 59 -9.88 2.24 -2.34
N CYS A 60 -8.86 3.03 -2.68
CA CYS A 60 -7.50 2.81 -2.21
C CYS A 60 -7.37 3.39 -0.80
N GLU A 61 -7.50 2.54 0.20
CA GLU A 61 -7.39 2.90 1.60
C GLU A 61 -5.91 3.11 1.98
N PRO A 62 -5.58 4.13 2.77
CA PRO A 62 -4.22 4.32 3.27
C PRO A 62 -3.77 3.14 4.12
N CYS A 63 -2.50 2.76 4.02
CA CYS A 63 -1.91 1.66 4.77
C CYS A 63 -2.20 1.78 6.26
N ARG A 64 -2.56 0.67 6.90
CA ARG A 64 -2.85 0.66 8.34
C ARG A 64 -1.60 0.98 9.14
N GLU A 65 -1.77 1.72 10.24
CA GLU A 65 -0.69 1.95 11.20
C GLU A 65 -0.11 0.62 11.69
N GLY A 66 1.17 0.60 12.02
CA GLY A 66 1.93 -0.61 12.33
C GLY A 66 2.44 -1.34 11.10
N TYR A 67 1.89 -1.06 9.93
CA TYR A 67 2.27 -1.63 8.64
C TYR A 67 2.69 -0.53 7.66
N TYR A 68 3.42 -0.92 6.63
CA TYR A 68 3.75 -0.05 5.50
C TYR A 68 3.36 -0.72 4.19
N CYS A 69 3.16 0.06 3.13
CA CYS A 69 2.70 -0.46 1.84
C CYS A 69 3.73 -0.05 0.76
N PRO A 70 4.79 -0.86 0.54
CA PRO A 70 5.91 -0.49 -0.33
C PRO A 70 5.66 -0.77 -1.82
N LEU A 71 4.56 -1.46 -2.15
CA LEU A 71 4.23 -1.86 -3.51
C LEU A 71 2.91 -1.23 -3.95
N GLU A 72 2.80 -0.90 -5.23
CA GLU A 72 1.52 -0.62 -5.85
C GLU A 72 0.67 -1.90 -5.93
N GLY A 73 -0.65 -1.75 -6.06
CA GLY A 73 -1.52 -2.89 -6.32
C GLY A 73 -1.77 -3.78 -5.09
N MET A 74 -1.48 -3.30 -3.88
CA MET A 74 -1.53 -4.15 -2.68
C MET A 74 -2.96 -4.54 -2.31
N PRO A 75 -3.28 -5.85 -2.18
CA PRO A 75 -4.61 -6.31 -1.83
C PRO A 75 -4.90 -6.32 -0.33
N SER A 76 -3.90 -6.02 0.53
CA SER A 76 -4.04 -5.91 1.98
C SER A 76 -2.81 -5.23 2.58
N SER A 77 -3.00 -4.41 3.62
CA SER A 77 -1.91 -3.76 4.36
C SER A 77 -1.11 -4.72 5.25
N HIS A 78 -1.68 -5.84 5.68
CA HIS A 78 -1.04 -6.72 6.69
C HIS A 78 0.21 -7.48 6.19
N ARG A 79 0.54 -7.34 4.90
CA ARG A 79 1.67 -8.02 4.26
C ARG A 79 3.04 -7.53 4.74
N PHE A 80 3.15 -6.29 5.19
CA PHE A 80 4.43 -5.68 5.56
C PHE A 80 4.32 -4.98 6.92
N PRO A 81 4.43 -5.73 8.03
CA PRO A 81 4.51 -5.14 9.36
C PRO A 81 5.83 -4.36 9.52
N SER A 82 5.82 -3.31 10.33
CA SER A 82 7.02 -2.56 10.66
C SER A 82 8.09 -3.48 11.24
N PRO A 83 9.33 -3.44 10.72
CA PRO A 83 10.42 -4.25 11.24
C PRO A 83 10.87 -3.73 12.63
N PRO A 84 11.57 -4.57 13.41
CA PRO A 84 12.15 -4.14 14.69
C PRO A 84 13.05 -2.91 14.52
N GLY A 85 12.96 -1.97 15.46
CA GLY A 85 13.65 -0.68 15.40
C GLY A 85 12.92 0.39 14.58
N TYR A 86 11.77 0.07 14.01
CA TYR A 86 10.96 1.00 13.23
C TYR A 86 9.49 1.01 13.69
N TYR A 87 8.76 2.03 13.25
CA TYR A 87 7.31 2.16 13.39
C TYR A 87 6.71 2.71 12.10
N SER A 88 5.42 2.48 11.86
CA SER A 88 4.73 3.02 10.68
C SER A 88 3.41 3.65 11.09
N THR A 89 3.25 4.93 10.76
CA THR A 89 1.97 5.63 10.89
C THR A 89 1.07 5.31 9.70
N LYS A 90 -0.21 5.69 9.78
CA LYS A 90 -1.19 5.50 8.72
C LYS A 90 -0.71 6.09 7.38
N GLY A 91 -0.83 5.32 6.31
CA GLY A 91 -0.50 5.73 4.94
C GLY A 91 0.98 5.64 4.58
N GLN A 92 1.81 5.04 5.43
CA GLN A 92 3.24 4.92 5.14
C GLN A 92 3.52 3.93 4.01
N SER A 93 4.38 4.35 3.07
CA SER A 93 4.98 3.47 2.07
C SER A 93 6.27 2.82 2.56
N PHE A 94 6.93 3.42 3.56
CA PHE A 94 8.14 2.92 4.19
C PHE A 94 8.09 3.12 5.71
N PRO A 95 8.69 2.22 6.50
CA PRO A 95 8.69 2.33 7.95
C PRO A 95 9.66 3.43 8.40
N LEU A 96 9.32 4.15 9.47
CA LEU A 96 10.14 5.20 10.07
C LEU A 96 11.04 4.61 11.16
N PRO A 97 12.34 4.95 11.21
CA PRO A 97 13.21 4.48 12.26
C PRO A 97 12.79 5.09 13.62
N CYS A 98 12.94 4.31 14.68
CA CYS A 98 12.86 4.84 16.04
C CYS A 98 13.94 5.91 16.28
N PRO A 99 13.65 6.96 17.06
CA PRO A 99 14.63 7.99 17.42
C PRO A 99 15.91 7.44 18.06
N ALA A 100 17.00 8.20 17.99
CA ALA A 100 18.25 7.85 18.64
C ALA A 100 18.05 7.62 20.15
N GLY A 101 18.65 6.53 20.66
CA GLY A 101 18.47 6.08 22.05
C GLY A 101 17.21 5.25 22.29
N THR A 102 16.40 4.98 21.25
CA THR A 102 15.18 4.16 21.35
C THR A 102 15.12 3.04 20.32
N TRP A 103 14.34 2.01 20.61
CA TRP A 103 14.13 0.83 19.79
C TRP A 103 12.72 0.27 19.99
N SER A 104 12.11 -0.24 18.92
CA SER A 104 10.81 -0.93 18.97
C SER A 104 11.03 -2.45 18.84
N PRO A 105 10.69 -3.25 19.87
CA PRO A 105 10.71 -4.72 19.76
C PRO A 105 9.43 -5.28 19.11
N HIS A 106 8.46 -4.40 18.83
CA HIS A 106 7.15 -4.75 18.32
C HIS A 106 7.23 -5.39 16.94
N THR A 107 6.57 -6.53 16.80
CA THR A 107 6.40 -7.22 15.52
C THR A 107 4.91 -7.30 15.18
N ASN A 108 4.59 -7.71 13.96
CA ASN A 108 3.23 -8.01 13.52
C ASN A 108 2.24 -6.83 13.65
N GLY A 109 2.66 -5.61 13.27
CA GLY A 109 1.75 -4.47 13.17
C GLY A 109 1.50 -3.70 14.46
N THR A 110 2.25 -3.98 15.53
CA THR A 110 2.05 -3.29 16.82
C THR A 110 2.85 -1.99 16.96
N ALA A 111 3.84 -1.76 16.09
CA ALA A 111 4.64 -0.52 16.07
C ALA A 111 3.96 0.60 15.26
N SER A 112 2.87 1.16 15.79
CA SER A 112 1.99 2.09 15.06
C SER A 112 2.43 3.55 15.05
N ASN A 113 3.28 3.95 16.00
CA ASN A 113 3.77 5.32 16.12
C ASN A 113 5.05 5.37 16.95
N VAL A 114 5.58 6.58 17.17
CA VAL A 114 6.82 6.78 17.93
C VAL A 114 6.74 6.32 19.39
N SER A 115 5.54 6.24 19.99
CA SER A 115 5.39 5.73 21.36
C SER A 115 5.63 4.22 21.48
N SER A 116 5.65 3.50 20.36
CA SER A 116 6.11 2.10 20.29
C SER A 116 7.63 1.98 20.39
N CYS A 117 8.38 3.08 20.41
CA CYS A 117 9.83 3.09 20.59
C CYS A 117 10.17 3.22 22.08
N GLU A 118 10.81 2.20 22.62
CA GLU A 118 11.23 2.12 24.02
C GLU A 118 12.69 2.55 24.18
N ALA A 119 13.06 3.04 25.35
CA ALA A 119 14.45 3.40 25.64
C ALA A 119 15.37 2.17 25.55
N CYS A 120 16.57 2.38 25.02
CA CYS A 120 17.57 1.33 24.97
C CYS A 120 17.91 0.78 26.38
N PRO A 121 18.11 -0.53 26.53
CA PRO A 121 18.64 -1.09 27.76
C PRO A 121 19.98 -0.46 28.14
N VAL A 122 20.23 -0.32 29.45
CA VAL A 122 21.49 0.25 29.97
C VAL A 122 22.68 -0.54 29.42
N GLY A 123 23.68 0.17 28.89
CA GLY A 123 24.87 -0.43 28.30
C GLY A 123 24.76 -0.73 26.80
N TYR A 124 23.62 -0.48 26.17
CA TYR A 124 23.40 -0.65 24.73
C TYR A 124 23.15 0.70 24.04
N TYR A 125 23.47 0.77 22.75
CA TYR A 125 23.12 1.88 21.88
C TYR A 125 22.16 1.38 20.78
N CYS A 126 21.09 2.13 20.56
CA CYS A 126 20.11 1.90 19.49
C CYS A 126 19.66 3.24 18.94
N GLY A 127 19.03 3.20 17.77
CA GLY A 127 18.68 4.39 17.00
C GLY A 127 19.02 4.17 15.54
N PRO A 128 18.70 5.14 14.67
CA PRO A 128 19.11 5.07 13.28
C PRO A 128 20.63 5.19 13.27
N GLN A 129 21.33 4.07 13.12
CA GLN A 129 22.69 4.12 12.63
C GLN A 129 22.57 4.76 11.25
N GLN A 130 23.18 5.93 11.07
CA GLN A 130 23.35 6.49 9.73
C GLN A 130 24.24 5.53 8.94
N SER A 131 23.64 4.52 8.33
CA SER A 131 24.28 3.68 7.34
C SER A 131 23.22 3.24 6.35
N GLU A 132 23.34 3.78 5.12
CA GLU A 132 22.72 3.28 3.88
C GLU A 132 21.38 3.85 3.39
N TYR A 133 21.10 5.15 3.55
CA TYR A 133 20.17 5.87 2.65
C TYR A 133 20.72 7.18 2.06
N LEU A 134 22.03 7.23 1.82
CA LEU A 134 22.63 8.17 0.88
C LEU A 134 23.48 7.38 -0.11
N ASN A 135 22.81 6.76 -1.09
CA ASN A 135 23.36 6.48 -2.43
C ASN A 135 22.21 5.94 -3.31
N TYR A 136 21.37 6.87 -3.77
CA TYR A 136 20.66 6.71 -5.03
C TYR A 136 20.96 7.97 -5.86
N THR A 137 22.19 8.03 -6.37
CA THR A 137 22.53 8.78 -7.59
C THR A 137 22.11 7.98 -8.79
#